data_AF-A0A0K9PJ51-F1
#
_entry.id   AF-A0A0K9PJ51-F1
#
_cell.length_a   1.000
_cell.length_b   1.000
_cell.length_c   1.000
_cell.angle_alpha   90.00
_cell.angle_beta   90.00
_cell.angle_gamma   90.00
#
_symmetry.space_group_name_H-M   'P 1'
#
loop_
_entity.id
_entity.type
_entity.pdbx_description
1 polymer ?
#
loop_
_entity_poly.entity_id
_entity_poly.type
_entity_poly.pdbx_seq_one_letter_code
_entity_poly.pdbx_strand_id
1 'polypeptide(L)'
;MNVDTSKALTLDVATRWNSTYLMLESALLYKDVFRRYKEYDLSFTWLPTEEEWESSEKICEFLSYFYDATLVFSGTTYPTSNLFFYELWKLNNRLNKGCIKSDQYIHDMSWKMKEKYDKYWGNAMKL
;
A
#
# COMPACT_ATOMS: atom_id res chain seq x y z
N MET A 1 -0.70 15.08 23.45
CA MET A 1 -0.76 14.52 22.09
C MET A 1 -2.13 14.87 21.53
N ASN A 2 -2.18 15.69 20.49
CA ASN A 2 -3.42 15.92 19.74
C ASN A 2 -3.38 14.96 18.55
N VAL A 3 -3.91 13.75 18.75
CA VAL A 3 -3.93 12.70 17.71
C VAL A 3 -5.30 12.76 17.04
N ASP A 4 -5.31 12.75 15.71
CA ASP A 4 -6.54 12.67 14.94
C ASP A 4 -7.23 11.31 15.20
N THR A 5 -8.43 11.35 15.78
CA THR A 5 -9.24 10.16 16.09
C THR A 5 -10.30 9.87 15.03
N SER A 6 -10.23 10.54 13.88
CA SER A 6 -11.21 10.37 12.79
C SER A 6 -11.09 9.02 12.06
N LYS A 7 -9.93 8.35 12.12
CA LYS A 7 -9.71 7.05 11.48
C LYS A 7 -9.86 5.89 12.46
N ALA A 8 -10.51 4.83 12.03
CA ALA A 8 -10.51 3.57 12.77
C ALA A 8 -9.30 2.72 12.36
N LEU A 9 -8.75 1.94 13.31
CA LEU A 9 -7.85 0.83 12.96
C LEU A 9 -8.64 -0.20 12.16
N THR A 10 -8.11 -0.59 11.01
CA THR A 10 -8.74 -1.58 10.13
C THR A 10 -7.90 -2.84 10.07
N LEU A 11 -8.54 -4.01 9.98
CA LEU A 11 -7.84 -5.28 9.84
C LEU A 11 -7.50 -5.54 8.37
N ASP A 12 -6.33 -6.13 8.13
CA ASP A 12 -5.94 -6.60 6.81
C ASP A 12 -6.81 -7.78 6.34
N VAL A 13 -6.95 -7.86 5.02
CA VAL A 13 -7.47 -9.03 4.31
C VAL A 13 -6.37 -9.47 3.36
N ALA A 14 -5.70 -10.57 3.68
CA ALA A 14 -4.46 -11.03 3.04
C ALA A 14 -4.54 -11.20 1.50
N THR A 15 -5.73 -11.31 0.93
CA THR A 15 -5.95 -11.42 -0.52
C THR A 15 -6.19 -10.08 -1.21
N ARG A 16 -6.17 -8.96 -0.48
CA ARG A 16 -6.54 -7.63 -0.97
C ARG A 16 -5.54 -6.57 -0.51
N TRP A 17 -4.67 -6.17 -1.43
CA TRP A 17 -3.67 -5.11 -1.21
C TRP A 17 -4.25 -3.76 -0.72
N ASN A 18 -5.54 -3.48 -0.98
CA ASN A 18 -6.21 -2.24 -0.58
C ASN A 18 -6.55 -2.29 0.90
N SER A 19 -6.87 -3.49 1.42
CA SER A 19 -7.08 -3.69 2.86
C SER A 19 -5.75 -3.54 3.60
N THR A 20 -4.67 -4.08 3.03
CA THR A 20 -3.32 -3.93 3.58
C THR A 20 -2.90 -2.47 3.63
N TYR A 21 -3.12 -1.72 2.54
CA TYR A 21 -2.86 -0.28 2.50
C TYR A 21 -3.64 0.48 3.57
N LEU A 22 -4.96 0.29 3.67
CA LEU A 22 -5.80 0.99 4.65
C LEU A 22 -5.42 0.65 6.10
N MET A 23 -5.08 -0.63 6.37
CA MET A 23 -4.55 -1.03 7.67
C MET A 23 -3.26 -0.28 7.99
N LEU A 24 -2.27 -0.31 7.10
CA LEU A 24 -0.98 0.35 7.30
C LEU A 24 -1.13 1.86 7.46
N GLU A 25 -1.95 2.50 6.63
CA GLU A 25 -2.22 3.93 6.70
C GLU A 25 -2.78 4.33 8.07
N SER A 26 -3.75 3.55 8.60
CA SER A 26 -4.31 3.77 9.94
C SER A 26 -3.31 3.45 11.06
N ALA A 27 -2.52 2.38 10.93
CA ALA A 27 -1.55 1.97 11.93
C ALA A 27 -0.41 3.00 12.07
N LEU A 28 0.07 3.54 10.94
CA LEU A 28 1.10 4.57 10.89
C LEU A 28 0.63 5.88 11.51
N LEU A 29 -0.63 6.28 11.28
CA LEU A 29 -1.23 7.44 11.95
C LEU A 29 -1.21 7.28 13.48
N TYR A 30 -1.38 6.06 13.97
CA TYR A 30 -1.42 5.73 15.40
C TYR A 30 -0.09 5.21 15.97
N LYS A 31 1.03 5.32 15.24
CA LYS A 31 2.36 4.83 15.66
C LYS A 31 2.73 5.26 17.10
N ASP A 32 2.57 6.54 17.42
CA ASP A 32 2.86 7.06 18.77
C ASP A 32 1.83 6.62 19.83
N VAL A 33 0.60 6.33 19.42
CA VAL A 33 -0.43 5.77 20.31
C VAL A 33 -0.05 4.36 20.72
N PHE A 34 0.44 3.53 19.79
CA PHE A 34 0.94 2.18 20.11
C PHE A 34 2.14 2.22 21.08
N ARG A 35 3.07 3.15 20.87
CA ARG A 35 4.22 3.36 21.78
C ARG A 35 3.75 3.70 23.20
N ARG A 36 2.83 4.65 23.32
CA ARG A 36 2.27 5.03 24.63
C ARG A 36 1.41 3.92 25.25
N TYR A 37 0.69 3.16 24.43
CA TYR A 37 -0.08 2.01 24.91
C TYR A 37 0.82 0.96 25.55
N LYS A 38 2.02 0.71 25.00
CA LYS A 38 3.02 -0.18 25.61
C LYS A 38 3.47 0.25 27.01
N GLU A 39 3.54 1.56 27.26
CA GLU A 39 3.88 2.11 28.59
C GLU A 39 2.76 1.87 29.61
N TYR A 40 1.50 1.82 29.16
CA TYR A 40 0.34 1.60 30.01
C TYR A 40 0.04 0.12 30.24
N ASP A 41 0.12 -0.69 29.18
CA ASP A 41 -0.12 -2.13 29.20
C ASP A 41 1.18 -2.88 28.92
N LEU A 42 1.86 -3.28 30.00
CA LEU A 42 3.12 -4.02 29.90
C LEU A 42 2.96 -5.37 29.18
N SER A 43 1.75 -5.94 29.17
CA SER A 43 1.45 -7.21 28.50
C SER A 43 1.36 -7.08 26.98
N PHE A 44 1.30 -5.86 26.44
CA PHE A 44 1.30 -5.61 25.00
C PHE A 44 2.67 -5.91 24.38
N THR A 45 2.90 -7.10 23.84
CA THR A 45 4.21 -7.49 23.27
C THR A 45 4.35 -7.25 21.76
N TRP A 46 3.34 -6.67 21.13
CA TRP A 46 3.22 -6.57 19.66
C TRP A 46 3.61 -5.19 19.11
N LEU A 47 4.38 -4.41 19.86
CA LEU A 47 4.87 -3.12 19.38
C LEU A 47 5.92 -3.37 18.28
N PRO A 48 5.72 -2.89 17.03
CA PRO A 48 6.72 -3.03 15.99
C PRO A 48 8.01 -2.28 16.35
N THR A 49 9.12 -2.84 15.92
CA THR A 49 10.45 -2.21 15.96
C THR A 49 10.52 -1.00 15.02
N GLU A 50 11.51 -0.13 15.21
CA GLU A 50 11.70 1.02 14.30
C GLU A 50 11.96 0.59 12.85
N GLU A 51 12.67 -0.53 12.64
CA GLU A 51 12.91 -1.09 11.30
C GLU A 51 11.62 -1.58 10.65
N GLU A 52 10.73 -2.23 11.41
CA GLU A 52 9.42 -2.66 10.92
C GLU A 52 8.51 -1.47 10.61
N TRP A 53 8.57 -0.40 11.42
CA TRP A 53 7.87 0.84 11.11
C TRP A 53 8.38 1.48 9.83
N GLU A 54 9.70 1.60 9.66
CA GLU A 54 10.30 2.15 8.44
C GLU A 54 9.91 1.32 7.20
N SER A 55 9.96 0.00 7.32
CA SER A 55 9.52 -0.92 6.26
C SER A 55 8.04 -0.75 5.94
N SER A 56 7.20 -0.60 6.97
CA SER A 56 5.75 -0.37 6.83
C SER A 56 5.44 0.94 6.13
N GLU A 57 6.19 2.01 6.41
CA GLU A 57 6.06 3.31 5.74
C GLU A 57 6.34 3.17 4.23
N LYS A 58 7.44 2.50 3.87
CA LYS A 58 7.81 2.26 2.47
C LYS A 58 6.78 1.41 1.72
N ILE A 59 6.27 0.36 2.37
CA ILE A 59 5.22 -0.50 1.80
C ILE A 59 3.91 0.29 1.64
N CYS A 60 3.53 1.07 2.65
CA CYS A 60 2.33 1.91 2.59
C CYS A 60 2.41 2.93 1.46
N GLU A 61 3.56 3.59 1.29
CA GLU A 61 3.81 4.51 0.17
C GLU A 61 3.67 3.77 -1.17
N PHE A 62 4.26 2.59 -1.31
CA PHE A 62 4.19 1.81 -2.54
C PHE A 62 2.77 1.36 -2.89
N LEU A 63 2.00 0.91 -1.91
CA LEU A 63 0.61 0.47 -2.11
C LEU A 63 -0.35 1.64 -2.37
N SER A 64 -0.03 2.85 -1.92
CA SER A 64 -0.88 4.04 -2.16
C SER A 64 -1.16 4.27 -3.64
N TYR A 65 -0.17 4.06 -4.51
CA TYR A 65 -0.34 4.18 -5.97
C TYR A 65 -1.39 3.20 -6.53
N PHE A 66 -1.50 2.00 -5.97
CA PHE A 66 -2.49 0.99 -6.38
C PHE A 66 -3.88 1.30 -5.84
N TYR A 67 -3.93 1.85 -4.62
CA TYR A 67 -5.17 2.30 -4.03
C TYR A 67 -5.77 3.47 -4.83
N ASP A 68 -4.96 4.47 -5.17
CA ASP A 68 -5.37 5.61 -6.01
C ASP A 68 -5.91 5.14 -7.37
N ALA A 69 -5.19 4.24 -8.04
CA ALA A 69 -5.65 3.67 -9.32
C ALA A 69 -6.98 2.90 -9.14
N THR A 70 -7.13 2.16 -8.03
CA THR A 70 -8.40 1.47 -7.71
C THR A 70 -9.55 2.45 -7.54
N LEU A 71 -9.34 3.59 -6.88
CA LEU A 71 -10.36 4.63 -6.73
C LEU A 71 -10.78 5.18 -8.10
N VAL A 72 -9.82 5.43 -8.99
CA VAL A 72 -10.10 5.88 -10.36
C VAL A 72 -10.89 4.83 -11.13
N PHE A 73 -10.53 3.56 -11.04
CA PHE A 73 -11.23 2.45 -11.69
C PHE A 73 -12.63 2.20 -11.14
N SER A 74 -12.84 2.48 -9.86
CA SER A 74 -14.13 2.29 -9.17
C SER A 74 -15.08 3.47 -9.36
N GLY A 75 -14.65 4.55 -9.99
CA GLY A 75 -15.49 5.70 -10.30
C GLY A 75 -16.63 5.34 -11.24
N THR A 76 -17.85 5.76 -10.91
CA THR A 76 -19.07 5.48 -11.69
C THR A 76 -19.64 6.71 -12.40
N THR A 77 -19.05 7.89 -12.18
CA THR A 77 -19.59 9.20 -12.61
C THR A 77 -18.93 9.76 -13.87
N TYR A 78 -17.92 9.07 -14.43
CA TYR A 78 -17.21 9.48 -15.66
C TYR A 78 -16.86 8.27 -16.52
N PRO A 79 -16.60 8.45 -17.83
CA PRO A 79 -16.05 7.39 -18.67
C PRO A 79 -14.70 6.95 -18.10
N THR A 80 -14.63 5.74 -17.57
CA THR A 80 -13.41 5.18 -16.96
C THR A 80 -12.46 4.62 -18.01
N SER A 81 -12.98 4.23 -19.18
CA SER A 81 -12.20 3.54 -20.22
C SER A 81 -11.01 4.34 -20.75
N ASN A 82 -11.13 5.66 -20.94
CA ASN A 82 -10.03 6.51 -21.41
C ASN A 82 -8.97 6.78 -20.32
N LEU A 83 -9.35 6.71 -19.04
CA LEU A 83 -8.41 6.83 -17.92
C LEU A 83 -7.73 5.50 -17.59
N PHE A 84 -8.37 4.39 -17.95
CA PHE A 84 -7.92 3.05 -17.59
C PHE A 84 -6.50 2.75 -18.08
N PHE A 85 -6.22 3.05 -19.34
CA PHE A 85 -4.89 2.85 -19.93
C PHE A 85 -3.83 3.70 -19.23
N TYR A 86 -4.15 4.96 -18.93
CA TYR A 86 -3.20 5.87 -18.28
C TYR A 86 -2.86 5.42 -16.85
N GLU A 87 -3.85 5.00 -16.07
CA GLU A 87 -3.62 4.43 -14.74
C GLU A 87 -2.81 3.12 -14.80
N LEU A 88 -3.14 2.22 -15.74
CA LEU A 88 -2.36 0.99 -15.95
C LEU A 88 -0.90 1.31 -16.30
N TRP A 89 -0.66 2.27 -17.19
CA TRP A 89 0.69 2.70 -17.55
C TRP A 89 1.44 3.29 -16.34
N LYS A 90 0.78 4.12 -15.53
CA LYS A 90 1.36 4.64 -14.27
C LYS A 90 1.76 3.51 -13.33
N LEU A 91 0.88 2.54 -13.10
CA LEU A 91 1.17 1.38 -12.25
C LEU A 91 2.36 0.56 -12.78
N ASN A 92 2.42 0.32 -14.08
CA ASN A 92 3.55 -0.37 -14.70
C ASN A 92 4.87 0.36 -14.48
N ASN A 93 4.89 1.68 -14.63
CA ASN A 93 6.07 2.49 -14.34
C ASN A 93 6.48 2.42 -12.87
N ARG A 94 5.52 2.40 -11.94
CA ARG A 94 5.79 2.25 -10.51
C ARG A 94 6.37 0.88 -10.20
N LEU A 95 5.83 -0.19 -10.77
CA LEU A 95 6.36 -1.55 -10.65
C LEU A 95 7.79 -1.65 -11.20
N ASN A 96 8.03 -1.15 -12.41
CA ASN A 96 9.37 -1.17 -13.02
C ASN A 96 10.40 -0.42 -12.16
N LYS A 97 10.02 0.74 -11.61
CA LYS A 97 10.88 1.49 -10.68
C LYS A 97 11.11 0.72 -9.37
N GLY A 98 10.10 0.04 -8.86
CA GLY A 98 10.21 -0.81 -7.68
C GLY A 98 11.15 -2.00 -7.88
N CYS A 99 11.11 -2.65 -9.06
CA CYS A 99 12.00 -3.76 -9.41
C CYS A 99 13.48 -3.38 -9.54
N ILE A 100 13.83 -2.09 -9.58
CA ILE A 100 15.21 -1.60 -9.63
C ILE A 100 15.64 -0.88 -8.35
N LYS A 101 14.76 -0.81 -7.34
CA LYS A 101 15.12 -0.22 -6.04
C LYS A 101 16.10 -1.14 -5.30
N SER A 102 17.01 -0.53 -4.54
CA SER A 102 17.95 -1.24 -3.67
C SER A 102 17.29 -1.80 -2.40
N ASP A 103 16.13 -1.28 -2.02
CA ASP A 103 15.35 -1.80 -0.89
C ASP A 103 14.77 -3.17 -1.26
N GLN A 104 15.27 -4.23 -0.61
CA GLN A 104 14.95 -5.62 -0.93
C GLN A 104 13.46 -5.94 -0.78
N TYR A 105 12.78 -5.36 0.22
CA TYR A 105 11.35 -5.60 0.43
C TYR A 105 10.53 -5.03 -0.72
N ILE A 106 10.84 -3.80 -1.13
CA ILE A 106 10.14 -3.16 -2.25
C ILE A 106 10.49 -3.86 -3.56
N HIS A 107 11.74 -4.27 -3.76
CA HIS A 107 12.17 -5.04 -4.92
C HIS A 107 11.34 -6.33 -5.07
N ASP A 108 11.31 -7.16 -4.03
CA ASP A 108 10.65 -8.48 -4.09
C ASP A 108 9.14 -8.38 -4.22
N MET A 109 8.53 -7.40 -3.54
CA MET A 109 7.11 -7.09 -3.69
C MET A 109 6.79 -6.64 -5.11
N SER A 110 7.57 -5.70 -5.64
CA SER A 110 7.38 -5.15 -6.98
C SER A 110 7.53 -6.24 -8.04
N TRP A 111 8.51 -7.12 -7.89
CA TRP A 111 8.73 -8.24 -8.80
C TRP A 111 7.51 -9.17 -8.86
N LYS A 112 7.03 -9.66 -7.69
CA LYS A 112 5.86 -10.54 -7.62
C LYS A 112 4.59 -9.87 -8.16
N MET A 113 4.40 -8.59 -7.87
CA MET A 113 3.26 -7.83 -8.38
C MET A 113 3.37 -7.59 -9.89
N LYS A 114 4.58 -7.39 -10.42
CA LYS A 114 4.85 -7.23 -11.85
C LYS A 114 4.56 -8.50 -12.63
N GLU A 115 4.88 -9.67 -12.11
CA GLU A 115 4.52 -10.96 -12.73
C GLU A 115 3.01 -11.10 -12.92
N LYS A 116 2.22 -10.73 -11.90
CA LYS A 116 0.75 -10.73 -12.00
C LYS A 116 0.27 -9.68 -12.98
N TYR A 117 0.85 -8.48 -12.92
CA TYR A 117 0.52 -7.40 -13.83
C TYR A 117 0.74 -7.80 -15.29
N ASP A 118 1.90 -8.36 -15.63
CA ASP A 118 2.24 -8.79 -16.99
C ASP A 118 1.37 -9.95 -17.47
N LYS A 119 1.04 -10.89 -16.57
CA LYS A 119 0.12 -11.98 -16.88
C LYS A 119 -1.24 -11.47 -17.37
N TYR A 120 -1.78 -10.42 -16.76
CA TYR A 120 -3.13 -9.92 -17.08
C TYR A 120 -3.13 -8.80 -18.13
N TRP A 121 -2.13 -7.91 -18.11
CA TRP A 121 -2.13 -6.67 -18.89
C TRP A 121 -0.95 -6.54 -19.87
N GLY A 122 0.02 -7.45 -19.82
CA GLY A 122 1.25 -7.35 -20.62
C GLY A 122 1.04 -7.41 -22.13
N ASN A 123 -0.05 -8.03 -22.60
CA ASN A 123 -0.42 -8.03 -24.02
C ASN A 123 -1.23 -6.79 -24.42
N ALA A 124 -2.07 -6.27 -23.52
CA ALA A 124 -2.92 -5.12 -23.78
C ALA A 124 -2.13 -3.80 -23.92
N MET A 125 -0.93 -3.73 -23.33
CA MET A 125 -0.06 -2.56 -23.40
C MET A 125 1.05 -2.65 -24.46
N LYS A 126 1.04 -3.68 -25.32
CA LYS A 126 1.95 -3.80 -26.49
C LYS A 126 1.35 -3.25 -27.78
N LEU A 127 0.11 -2.73 -27.72
CA LEU A 127 -0.57 -2.00 -28.80
C LEU A 127 -0.05 -0.57 -28.87
#